data_AF-A0A3E4Z433-F1
#
_entry.id   AF-A0A3E4Z433-F1
#
_cell.length_a   1.000
_cell.length_b   1.000
_cell.length_c   1.000
_cell.angle_alpha   90.00
_cell.angle_beta   90.00
_cell.angle_gamma   90.00
#
_symmetry.space_group_name_H-M   'P 1'
#
loop_
_entity.id
_entity.type
_entity.pdbx_description
1 polymer ?
#
loop_
_entity_poly.entity_id
_entity_poly.type
_entity_poly.pdbx_seq_one_letter_code
_entity_poly.pdbx_strand_id
1 'polypeptide(L)'
;MYAINQGNSSESPLKDVAVVVNKVGKDSLGIYTKGDSLGVWKTDEQGQVVIKHTENQIVFNVYKADYSDKYDNYLLAGVDNAGKFMYVDLNADGMHTKEDKVDFELPYYVGYVDDVKSSTKTVYMTTDIAEPEVPEELPDADSVRVAWKDVLTDYMRYNVEAESKLVQGYANFDYSQVGSLSDSLWSKAYNLVNKGNQFVDMLSNSTEEQYFELKQNILMDLSLVYTQLYGYYGQMVDRGSVIPEDQLIKQMESLSMYVNGNRRYALSVMLAKVHLLRQDWQGAAYSCEEVIASGVYRLEPQLDHTMVPSSESKEVIYGDFYADGKYIHPLLYKEVLIMAAYANFKMGTINKALQFVNELLASYGMAHTDVTLIENKIIDLSSNLYGTGQLYPYARLFSMKFRADGFETPKNWFLPVPESALLSCPNLQQNPGY
;
A
#
# COMPACT_ATOMS: atom_id res chain seq x y z
N MET A 1 41.66 26.23 5.41
CA MET A 1 42.71 26.26 4.36
C MET A 1 43.01 24.83 3.93
N TYR A 2 43.28 24.65 2.62
CA TYR A 2 43.46 23.42 1.81
C TYR A 2 42.19 22.60 1.56
N ALA A 3 42.00 21.87 0.47
CA ALA A 3 42.15 22.09 -0.99
C ALA A 3 41.40 20.89 -1.62
N ILE A 4 40.45 21.11 -2.53
CA ILE A 4 39.77 20.01 -3.25
C ILE A 4 40.47 19.87 -4.61
N ASN A 5 41.12 18.72 -4.81
CA ASN A 5 41.67 18.33 -6.11
C ASN A 5 40.58 17.69 -6.97
N GLN A 6 40.62 18.01 -8.27
CA GLN A 6 39.70 17.60 -9.33
C GLN A 6 39.54 16.08 -9.46
N GLY A 7 38.28 15.64 -9.45
CA GLY A 7 37.80 14.42 -10.09
C GLY A 7 36.43 14.75 -10.70
N ASN A 8 36.31 14.64 -12.02
CA ASN A 8 35.20 15.12 -12.84
C ASN A 8 33.79 14.71 -12.35
N SER A 9 32.98 15.71 -11.99
CA SER A 9 31.67 15.98 -12.58
C SER A 9 31.48 17.52 -12.57
N SER A 10 30.62 18.04 -13.43
CA SER A 10 30.40 19.46 -13.78
C SER A 10 30.57 20.49 -12.64
N GLU A 11 30.96 21.73 -13.00
CA GLU A 11 31.01 22.89 -12.10
C GLU A 11 29.66 23.07 -11.35
N SER A 12 29.57 22.48 -10.17
CA SER A 12 28.47 22.73 -9.23
C SER A 12 28.49 24.21 -8.87
N PRO A 13 27.35 24.91 -8.80
CA PRO A 13 27.38 26.35 -8.71
C PRO A 13 27.51 26.75 -7.25
N LEU A 14 28.76 27.04 -6.94
CA LEU A 14 29.21 27.53 -5.65
C LEU A 14 28.53 28.86 -5.26
N LYS A 15 28.23 29.74 -6.23
CA LYS A 15 27.66 31.08 -5.99
C LYS A 15 26.14 31.11 -5.79
N ASP A 16 25.63 32.01 -4.97
CA ASP A 16 24.19 32.35 -4.87
C ASP A 16 23.27 31.23 -4.33
N VAL A 17 23.79 30.21 -3.64
CA VAL A 17 22.95 29.28 -2.85
C VAL A 17 22.35 30.06 -1.69
N ALA A 18 21.02 30.09 -1.57
CA ALA A 18 20.34 30.76 -0.47
C ALA A 18 20.46 29.92 0.80
N VAL A 19 20.93 30.52 1.88
CA VAL A 19 21.05 29.90 3.21
C VAL A 19 20.11 30.62 4.16
N VAL A 20 19.01 29.97 4.51
CA VAL A 20 17.98 30.52 5.39
C VAL A 20 18.26 30.05 6.81
N VAL A 21 18.67 30.96 7.69
CA VAL A 21 19.08 30.62 9.06
C VAL A 21 18.04 31.13 10.04
N ASN A 22 17.75 30.29 11.03
CA ASN A 22 16.80 30.58 12.09
C ASN A 22 17.42 30.20 13.43
N LYS A 23 16.86 30.76 14.50
CA LYS A 23 17.08 30.25 15.85
C LYS A 23 16.50 28.86 15.94
N VAL A 24 17.07 28.05 16.82
CA VAL A 24 16.47 26.77 17.20
C VAL A 24 15.22 27.06 18.03
N GLY A 25 14.05 26.69 17.50
CA GLY A 25 12.80 26.67 18.23
C GLY A 25 12.65 25.36 19.02
N LYS A 26 11.72 25.35 19.96
CA LYS A 26 11.21 24.11 20.56
C LYS A 26 9.69 24.17 20.56
N ASP A 27 9.03 23.08 20.20
CA ASP A 27 7.59 22.97 20.39
C ASP A 27 7.24 22.80 21.88
N SER A 28 5.94 22.69 22.18
CA SER A 28 5.43 22.49 23.53
C SER A 28 5.90 21.19 24.20
N LEU A 29 6.49 20.27 23.46
CA LEU A 29 7.02 19.00 23.93
C LEU A 29 8.55 19.03 24.08
N GLY A 30 9.19 20.17 23.81
CA GLY A 30 10.64 20.34 23.90
C GLY A 30 11.39 19.79 22.68
N ILE A 31 10.68 19.40 21.62
CA ILE A 31 11.26 18.92 20.36
C ILE A 31 11.72 20.11 19.54
N TYR A 32 12.92 20.02 18.95
CA TYR A 32 13.50 21.10 18.17
C TYR A 32 12.66 21.44 16.93
N THR A 33 12.36 22.71 16.77
CA THR A 33 11.60 23.28 15.64
C THR A 33 12.33 24.49 15.04
N LYS A 34 11.77 25.05 13.97
CA LYS A 34 12.23 26.32 13.39
C LYS A 34 11.75 27.49 14.26
N GLY A 35 12.69 28.22 14.87
CA GLY A 35 12.42 29.44 15.64
C GLY A 35 12.48 30.71 14.78
N ASP A 36 12.70 31.87 15.41
CA ASP A 36 12.78 33.16 14.71
C ASP A 36 13.82 33.16 13.60
N SER A 37 13.52 33.81 12.48
CA SER A 37 14.50 33.99 11.40
C SER A 37 15.66 34.89 11.87
N LEU A 38 16.89 34.43 11.64
CA LEU A 38 18.11 35.23 11.81
C LEU A 38 18.47 35.96 10.51
N GLY A 39 18.03 35.43 9.37
CA GLY A 39 18.21 36.06 8.05
C GLY A 39 18.32 35.06 6.92
N VAL A 40 18.57 35.60 5.73
CA VAL A 40 18.88 34.83 4.51
C VAL A 40 20.18 35.35 3.94
N TRP A 41 21.13 34.46 3.68
CA TRP A 41 22.41 34.79 3.06
C TRP A 41 22.55 34.05 1.74
N LYS A 42 23.58 34.42 0.98
CA LYS A 42 23.96 33.77 -0.26
C LYS A 42 25.44 33.39 -0.20
N THR A 43 25.77 32.25 -0.80
CA THR A 43 27.16 31.83 -0.94
C THR A 43 27.91 32.67 -1.98
N ASP A 44 29.21 32.84 -1.78
CA ASP A 44 30.13 33.47 -2.73
C ASP A 44 30.54 32.51 -3.87
N GLU A 45 31.41 32.97 -4.76
CA GLU A 45 31.91 32.17 -5.90
C GLU A 45 32.64 30.88 -5.49
N GLN A 46 33.00 30.73 -4.21
CA GLN A 46 33.66 29.56 -3.65
C GLN A 46 32.70 28.68 -2.84
N GLY A 47 31.40 28.99 -2.76
CA GLY A 47 30.43 28.17 -2.03
C GLY A 47 30.35 28.51 -0.57
N GLN A 48 30.96 29.63 -0.16
CA GLN A 48 31.14 29.96 1.24
C GLN A 48 30.22 31.08 1.65
N VAL A 49 29.75 31.00 2.90
CA VAL A 49 28.99 32.06 3.55
C VAL A 49 29.41 32.13 5.01
N VAL A 50 29.60 33.35 5.51
CA VAL A 50 29.94 33.59 6.92
C VAL A 50 28.76 34.25 7.60
N ILE A 51 28.14 33.54 8.53
CA ILE A 51 27.00 34.02 9.31
C ILE A 51 27.50 34.40 10.70
N LYS A 52 27.27 35.66 11.10
CA LYS A 52 27.57 36.15 12.45
C LYS A 52 26.28 36.23 13.25
N HIS A 53 26.24 35.59 14.41
CA HIS A 53 25.09 35.58 15.32
C HIS A 53 25.57 35.47 16.78
N THR A 54 24.65 35.55 17.72
CA THR A 54 24.89 35.40 19.17
C THR A 54 24.26 34.14 19.76
N GLU A 55 23.53 33.35 18.97
CA GLU A 55 22.89 32.11 19.42
C GLU A 55 23.90 30.99 19.71
N ASN A 56 23.61 30.16 20.72
CA ASN A 56 24.42 28.99 21.07
C ASN A 56 24.19 27.79 20.12
N GLN A 57 23.15 27.85 19.30
CA GLN A 57 22.84 26.88 18.25
C GLN A 57 21.99 27.55 17.18
N ILE A 58 22.22 27.22 15.92
CA ILE A 58 21.40 27.68 14.79
C ILE A 58 20.89 26.48 13.98
N VAL A 59 19.77 26.69 13.31
CA VAL A 59 19.18 25.76 12.35
C VAL A 59 19.08 26.46 10.99
N PHE A 60 19.42 25.77 9.91
CA PHE A 60 19.40 26.36 8.59
C PHE A 60 18.97 25.38 7.50
N ASN A 61 18.43 25.93 6.42
CA ASN A 61 18.12 25.23 5.19
C ASN A 61 18.87 25.90 4.04
N VAL A 62 19.22 25.11 3.03
CA VAL A 62 19.82 25.62 1.79
C VAL A 62 18.85 25.45 0.65
N TYR A 63 18.80 26.45 -0.23
CA TYR A 63 17.92 26.45 -1.39
C TYR A 63 18.64 27.02 -2.59
N LYS A 64 18.49 26.36 -3.73
CA LYS A 64 18.89 26.89 -5.02
C LYS A 64 18.04 26.25 -6.10
N ALA A 65 17.51 27.06 -7.01
CA ALA A 65 16.74 26.56 -8.15
C ALA A 65 17.57 25.53 -8.91
N ASP A 66 16.98 24.39 -9.25
CA ASP A 66 17.61 23.30 -9.99
C ASP A 66 18.73 22.54 -9.21
N TYR A 67 18.84 22.74 -7.89
CA TYR A 67 19.71 21.93 -7.00
C TYR A 67 19.00 21.32 -5.78
N SER A 68 19.32 20.07 -5.46
CA SER A 68 18.84 19.35 -4.28
C SER A 68 20.00 18.90 -3.41
N ASP A 69 19.84 18.94 -2.09
CA ASP A 69 20.75 18.36 -1.11
C ASP A 69 20.49 16.85 -0.86
N LYS A 70 19.54 16.28 -1.61
CA LYS A 70 19.15 14.87 -1.61
C LYS A 70 19.25 14.25 -3.00
N TYR A 71 19.49 12.94 -3.04
CA TYR A 71 19.41 12.09 -4.23
C TYR A 71 18.68 10.78 -3.89
N ASP A 72 17.60 10.43 -4.61
CA ASP A 72 16.71 9.30 -4.27
C ASP A 72 16.25 9.29 -2.79
N ASN A 73 15.90 10.48 -2.28
CA ASN A 73 15.57 10.76 -0.88
C ASN A 73 16.68 10.48 0.15
N TYR A 74 17.88 10.08 -0.26
CA TYR A 74 19.06 10.08 0.62
C TYR A 74 19.68 11.46 0.71
N LEU A 75 20.05 11.89 1.91
CA LEU A 75 20.80 13.13 2.11
C LEU A 75 22.25 12.95 1.63
N LEU A 76 22.77 13.91 0.85
CA LEU A 76 24.12 13.82 0.30
C LEU A 76 25.19 14.11 1.35
N ALA A 77 26.14 13.17 1.49
CA ALA A 77 27.35 13.32 2.30
C ALA A 77 28.60 13.70 1.48
N GLY A 78 28.50 13.62 0.14
CA GLY A 78 29.58 13.99 -0.78
C GLY A 78 29.67 13.04 -1.97
N VAL A 79 30.85 12.98 -2.57
CA VAL A 79 31.19 12.08 -3.69
C VAL A 79 32.48 11.36 -3.35
N ASP A 80 32.56 10.06 -3.62
CA ASP A 80 33.77 9.27 -3.39
C ASP A 80 34.83 9.46 -4.49
N ASN A 81 35.99 8.82 -4.32
CA ASN A 81 37.10 8.92 -5.27
C ASN A 81 36.79 8.33 -6.66
N ALA A 82 35.70 7.58 -6.81
CA ALA A 82 35.24 7.01 -8.07
C ALA A 82 34.15 7.85 -8.74
N GLY A 83 33.74 8.98 -8.13
CA GLY A 83 32.69 9.84 -8.66
C GLY A 83 31.28 9.41 -8.26
N LYS A 84 31.11 8.49 -7.30
CA LYS A 84 29.80 8.01 -6.84
C LYS A 84 29.31 8.82 -5.64
N PHE A 85 28.01 9.11 -5.58
CA PHE A 85 27.39 9.75 -4.43
C PHE A 85 27.60 8.94 -3.14
N MET A 86 27.94 9.66 -2.07
CA MET A 86 27.95 9.17 -0.70
C MET A 86 26.73 9.75 0.03
N TYR A 87 26.16 8.95 0.93
CA TYR A 87 24.94 9.31 1.64
C TYR A 87 25.22 9.50 3.14
N VAL A 88 24.40 10.32 3.79
CA VAL A 88 24.44 10.46 5.24
C VAL A 88 23.79 9.23 5.86
N ASP A 89 24.53 8.53 6.71
CA ASP A 89 24.02 7.51 7.61
C ASP A 89 23.31 8.23 8.78
N LEU A 90 21.98 8.25 8.74
CA LEU A 90 21.15 9.03 9.67
C LEU A 90 20.89 8.28 10.98
N ASN A 91 20.83 6.96 10.93
CA ASN A 91 20.62 6.12 12.11
C ASN A 91 21.95 5.72 12.80
N ALA A 92 23.09 6.05 12.18
CA ALA A 92 24.45 5.79 12.63
C ALA A 92 24.77 4.29 12.80
N ASP A 93 24.13 3.41 12.00
CA ASP A 93 24.33 1.97 12.04
C ASP A 93 25.50 1.48 11.15
N GLY A 94 26.12 2.39 10.39
CA GLY A 94 27.23 2.12 9.48
C GLY A 94 26.80 1.51 8.13
N MET A 95 25.49 1.43 7.86
CA MET A 95 24.90 0.96 6.61
C MET A 95 24.06 2.07 5.97
N HIS A 96 23.90 2.01 4.65
CA HIS A 96 22.97 2.89 3.94
C HIS A 96 21.76 2.06 3.51
N THR A 97 20.69 2.14 4.30
CA THR A 97 19.47 1.35 4.11
C THR A 97 18.29 2.25 3.77
N LYS A 98 17.09 1.68 3.60
CA LYS A 98 15.86 2.48 3.41
C LYS A 98 15.55 3.39 4.61
N GLU A 99 16.12 3.12 5.77
CA GLU A 99 15.89 3.87 7.01
C GLU A 99 16.62 5.23 6.99
N ASP A 100 17.59 5.42 6.09
CA ASP A 100 18.30 6.69 5.88
C ASP A 100 17.63 7.59 4.83
N LYS A 101 16.51 7.17 4.24
CA LYS A 101 15.74 7.99 3.30
C LYS A 101 14.87 9.01 4.04
N VAL A 102 14.78 10.21 3.47
CA VAL A 102 14.02 11.34 4.03
C VAL A 102 13.08 11.93 2.98
N ASP A 103 11.78 11.75 3.21
CA ASP A 103 10.71 12.21 2.32
C ASP A 103 10.23 13.64 2.62
N PHE A 104 10.90 14.35 3.54
CA PHE A 104 10.61 15.74 3.90
C PHE A 104 11.87 16.62 3.85
N GLU A 105 11.72 17.94 3.98
CA GLU A 105 12.86 18.85 4.13
C GLU A 105 13.46 18.70 5.53
N LEU A 106 14.71 18.24 5.61
CA LEU A 106 15.40 18.08 6.89
C LEU A 106 16.37 19.24 7.09
N PRO A 107 16.21 20.05 8.16
CA PRO A 107 17.09 21.18 8.37
C PRO A 107 18.46 20.75 8.93
N TYR A 108 19.49 21.53 8.61
CA TYR A 108 20.83 21.36 9.15
C TYR A 108 20.99 22.11 10.48
N TYR A 109 21.81 21.54 11.37
CA TYR A 109 22.09 22.14 12.68
C TYR A 109 23.59 22.42 12.87
N VAL A 110 23.88 23.56 13.52
CA VAL A 110 25.22 23.89 14.00
C VAL A 110 25.12 24.27 15.48
N GLY A 111 25.74 23.46 16.34
CA GLY A 111 25.88 23.73 17.76
C GLY A 111 27.26 24.28 18.10
N TYR A 112 27.31 25.14 19.11
CA TYR A 112 28.53 25.73 19.65
C TYR A 112 28.68 25.18 21.08
N VAL A 113 29.52 24.16 21.24
CA VAL A 113 29.85 23.61 22.57
C VAL A 113 30.58 24.69 23.36
N ASP A 114 30.38 24.75 24.68
CA ASP A 114 30.92 25.79 25.58
C ASP A 114 32.35 26.23 25.17
N ASP A 115 32.52 27.53 24.89
CA ASP A 115 33.72 28.24 24.41
C ASP A 115 34.10 28.14 22.91
N VAL A 116 33.32 27.46 22.07
CA VAL A 116 33.56 27.46 20.60
C VAL A 116 33.04 28.75 19.96
N LYS A 117 33.96 29.64 19.55
CA LYS A 117 33.63 30.92 18.88
C LYS A 117 33.19 30.79 17.42
N SER A 118 33.42 29.63 16.79
CA SER A 118 33.11 29.39 15.38
C SER A 118 33.02 27.90 15.09
N SER A 119 32.04 27.50 14.27
CA SER A 119 31.87 26.13 13.79
C SER A 119 31.59 26.15 12.28
N THR A 120 31.94 25.07 11.58
CA THR A 120 31.78 24.93 10.13
C THR A 120 30.92 23.71 9.83
N LYS A 121 29.97 23.85 8.90
CA LYS A 121 29.16 22.75 8.37
C LYS A 121 29.30 22.73 6.86
N THR A 122 29.62 21.56 6.31
CA THR A 122 29.62 21.34 4.86
C THR A 122 28.28 20.73 4.45
N VAL A 123 27.74 21.22 3.34
CA VAL A 123 26.51 20.73 2.71
C VAL A 123 26.82 20.47 1.24
N TYR A 124 26.29 19.36 0.72
CA TYR A 124 26.47 18.96 -0.67
C TYR A 124 25.13 19.08 -1.38
N MET A 125 25.17 19.62 -2.60
CA MET A 125 24.00 19.71 -3.47
C MET A 125 24.36 19.16 -4.83
N THR A 126 23.38 18.59 -5.52
CA THR A 126 23.50 18.09 -6.89
C THR A 126 22.53 18.81 -7.83
N THR A 127 22.96 19.06 -9.06
CA THR A 127 22.07 19.43 -10.20
C THR A 127 21.13 18.31 -10.57
N ASP A 128 21.40 17.09 -10.11
CA ASP A 128 20.46 15.98 -10.19
C ASP A 128 19.33 16.21 -9.16
N ILE A 129 18.76 17.44 -9.13
CA ILE A 129 17.31 17.49 -8.98
C ILE A 129 16.83 16.66 -10.14
N ALA A 130 16.33 15.47 -9.83
CA ALA A 130 15.44 14.82 -10.74
C ALA A 130 14.26 15.80 -10.98
N GLU A 131 14.33 16.63 -12.03
CA GLU A 131 13.22 16.57 -12.98
C GLU A 131 13.03 15.07 -13.21
N PRO A 132 11.82 14.52 -12.99
CA PRO A 132 11.63 13.09 -13.12
C PRO A 132 12.29 12.67 -14.42
N GLU A 133 13.41 11.93 -14.32
CA GLU A 133 14.04 11.36 -15.49
C GLU A 133 12.94 10.53 -16.12
N VAL A 134 12.35 11.03 -17.20
CA VAL A 134 11.66 10.16 -18.13
C VAL A 134 12.79 9.28 -18.64
N PRO A 135 12.84 7.99 -18.25
CA PRO A 135 13.96 7.14 -18.62
C PRO A 135 14.11 7.21 -20.14
N GLU A 136 15.33 7.49 -20.63
CA GLU A 136 15.60 7.63 -22.08
C GLU A 136 15.12 6.39 -22.87
N GLU A 137 14.98 5.25 -22.19
CA GLU A 137 14.10 4.15 -22.56
C GLU A 137 13.36 3.67 -21.30
N LEU A 138 12.03 3.52 -21.38
CA LEU A 138 11.26 2.84 -20.34
C LEU A 138 11.90 1.46 -20.09
N PRO A 139 12.01 1.02 -18.83
CA PRO A 139 12.45 -0.34 -18.57
C PRO A 139 11.54 -1.29 -19.33
N ASP A 140 12.15 -2.29 -19.95
CA ASP A 140 11.46 -3.32 -20.71
C ASP A 140 10.21 -3.81 -19.97
N ALA A 141 9.08 -3.86 -20.68
CA ALA A 141 7.77 -4.16 -20.11
C ALA A 141 7.76 -5.50 -19.37
N ASP A 142 8.53 -6.49 -19.83
CA ASP A 142 8.63 -7.79 -19.18
C ASP A 142 9.44 -7.73 -17.89
N SER A 143 10.49 -6.93 -17.83
CA SER A 143 11.24 -6.66 -16.60
C SER A 143 10.35 -6.02 -15.53
N VAL A 144 9.52 -5.05 -15.91
CA VAL A 144 8.53 -4.43 -15.00
C VAL A 144 7.48 -5.47 -14.57
N ARG A 145 6.99 -6.28 -15.50
CA ARG A 145 6.01 -7.34 -15.22
C ARG A 145 6.53 -8.36 -14.22
N VAL A 146 7.79 -8.80 -14.35
CA VAL A 146 8.44 -9.74 -13.42
C VAL A 146 8.59 -9.10 -12.04
N ALA A 147 9.16 -7.90 -11.96
CA ALA A 147 9.35 -7.21 -10.70
C ALA A 147 8.02 -6.94 -9.98
N TRP A 148 6.97 -6.57 -10.73
CA TRP A 148 5.63 -6.39 -10.18
C TRP A 148 5.04 -7.69 -9.66
N LYS A 149 5.12 -8.77 -10.45
CA LYS A 149 4.59 -10.09 -10.08
C LYS A 149 5.23 -10.62 -8.80
N ASP A 150 6.53 -10.43 -8.63
CA ASP A 150 7.25 -10.89 -7.42
C ASP A 150 6.74 -10.17 -6.17
N VAL A 151 6.62 -8.84 -6.21
CA VAL A 151 6.12 -8.04 -5.08
C VAL A 151 4.66 -8.37 -4.78
N LEU A 152 3.83 -8.53 -5.81
CA LEU A 152 2.43 -8.93 -5.67
C LEU A 152 2.29 -10.32 -5.04
N THR A 153 3.10 -11.28 -5.48
CA THR A 153 3.08 -12.65 -4.95
C THR A 153 3.53 -12.69 -3.48
N ASP A 154 4.55 -11.91 -3.10
CA ASP A 154 4.99 -11.79 -1.69
C ASP A 154 3.85 -11.28 -0.79
N TYR A 155 3.14 -10.26 -1.25
CA TYR A 155 1.99 -9.72 -0.54
C TYR A 155 0.83 -10.73 -0.45
N MET A 156 0.47 -11.40 -1.56
CA MET A 156 -0.61 -12.38 -1.56
C MET A 156 -0.33 -13.55 -0.61
N ARG A 157 0.92 -14.04 -0.58
CA ARG A 157 1.37 -15.04 0.41
C ARG A 157 1.17 -14.54 1.83
N TYR A 158 1.64 -13.32 2.12
CA TYR A 158 1.51 -12.76 3.46
C TYR A 158 0.06 -12.52 3.86
N ASN A 159 -0.79 -12.09 2.94
CA ASN A 159 -2.21 -11.86 3.20
C ASN A 159 -2.95 -13.16 3.59
N VAL A 160 -2.63 -14.29 2.94
CA VAL A 160 -3.17 -15.61 3.33
C VAL A 160 -2.63 -16.07 4.69
N GLU A 161 -1.36 -15.79 4.99
CA GLU A 161 -0.79 -16.07 6.31
C GLU A 161 -1.47 -15.24 7.40
N ALA A 162 -1.71 -13.95 7.15
CA ALA A 162 -2.43 -13.06 8.05
C ALA A 162 -3.87 -13.53 8.28
N GLU A 163 -4.60 -13.91 7.22
CA GLU A 163 -5.92 -14.53 7.35
C GLU A 163 -5.86 -15.81 8.21
N SER A 164 -4.86 -16.67 7.99
CA SER A 164 -4.69 -17.91 8.76
C SER A 164 -4.51 -17.64 10.26
N LYS A 165 -3.75 -16.60 10.61
CA LYS A 165 -3.58 -16.13 11.99
C LYS A 165 -4.91 -15.60 12.55
N LEU A 166 -5.55 -14.66 11.84
CA LEU A 166 -6.77 -14.00 12.28
C LEU A 166 -7.97 -14.95 12.43
N VAL A 167 -8.07 -15.96 11.56
CA VAL A 167 -9.22 -16.87 11.50
C VAL A 167 -9.02 -18.12 12.37
N GLN A 168 -7.83 -18.72 12.34
CA GLN A 168 -7.57 -20.03 12.98
C GLN A 168 -6.59 -19.98 14.17
N GLY A 169 -5.96 -18.84 14.46
CA GLY A 169 -4.91 -18.77 15.48
C GLY A 169 -3.61 -19.45 15.03
N TYR A 170 -3.39 -19.53 13.71
CA TYR A 170 -2.18 -20.15 13.13
C TYR A 170 -0.90 -19.59 13.76
N ALA A 171 0.13 -20.42 13.88
CA ALA A 171 1.41 -20.08 14.53
C ALA A 171 1.27 -19.56 15.97
N ASN A 172 0.27 -20.08 16.72
CA ASN A 172 -0.06 -19.67 18.09
C ASN A 172 -0.43 -18.18 18.20
N PHE A 173 -1.06 -17.64 17.15
CA PHE A 173 -1.53 -16.26 17.16
C PHE A 173 -2.68 -16.07 18.15
N ASP A 174 -2.57 -15.02 18.95
CA ASP A 174 -3.60 -14.52 19.86
C ASP A 174 -3.88 -13.05 19.55
N TYR A 175 -5.12 -12.58 19.71
CA TYR A 175 -5.49 -11.20 19.38
C TYR A 175 -4.83 -10.13 20.25
N SER A 176 -4.18 -10.48 21.37
CA SER A 176 -3.24 -9.57 22.05
C SER A 176 -2.07 -9.13 21.15
N GLN A 177 -1.77 -9.89 20.09
CA GLN A 177 -0.71 -9.62 19.10
C GLN A 177 -1.25 -8.92 17.83
N VAL A 178 -2.54 -8.56 17.78
CA VAL A 178 -3.18 -8.03 16.57
C VAL A 178 -2.54 -6.72 16.09
N GLY A 179 -1.99 -5.90 16.99
CA GLY A 179 -1.24 -4.68 16.63
C GLY A 179 -0.05 -4.98 15.73
N SER A 180 0.86 -5.87 16.16
CA SER A 180 2.05 -6.22 15.39
C SER A 180 1.75 -6.92 14.06
N LEU A 181 0.70 -7.76 14.04
CA LEU A 181 0.22 -8.37 12.79
C LEU A 181 -0.31 -7.28 11.83
N SER A 182 -1.07 -6.33 12.36
CA SER A 182 -1.64 -5.23 11.59
C SER A 182 -0.55 -4.31 11.02
N ASP A 183 0.45 -3.94 11.83
CA ASP A 183 1.60 -3.13 11.38
C ASP A 183 2.30 -3.78 10.19
N SER A 184 2.51 -5.09 10.26
CA SER A 184 3.18 -5.86 9.23
C SER A 184 2.33 -5.98 7.96
N LEU A 185 1.03 -6.26 8.09
CA LEU A 185 0.10 -6.34 6.97
C LEU A 185 -0.04 -5.00 6.24
N TRP A 186 -0.25 -3.92 7.00
CA TRP A 186 -0.32 -2.56 6.50
C TRP A 186 0.96 -2.18 5.76
N SER A 187 2.12 -2.37 6.39
CA SER A 187 3.42 -2.03 5.78
C SER A 187 3.65 -2.79 4.48
N LYS A 188 3.33 -4.08 4.43
CA LYS A 188 3.46 -4.88 3.20
C LYS A 188 2.50 -4.42 2.11
N ALA A 189 1.23 -4.16 2.45
CA ALA A 189 0.25 -3.64 1.50
C ALA A 189 0.70 -2.30 0.90
N TYR A 190 1.12 -1.34 1.74
CA TYR A 190 1.49 -0.01 1.26
C TYR A 190 2.86 0.06 0.59
N ASN A 191 3.80 -0.83 0.94
CA ASN A 191 5.02 -0.99 0.14
C ASN A 191 4.70 -1.47 -1.29
N LEU A 192 3.77 -2.41 -1.44
CA LEU A 192 3.27 -2.85 -2.74
C LEU A 192 2.54 -1.72 -3.46
N VAL A 193 1.62 -1.00 -2.79
CA VAL A 193 0.87 0.11 -3.39
C VAL A 193 1.81 1.19 -3.89
N ASN A 194 2.80 1.61 -3.09
CA ASN A 194 3.79 2.60 -3.49
C ASN A 194 4.60 2.14 -4.70
N LYS A 195 5.01 0.87 -4.73
CA LYS A 195 5.72 0.31 -5.89
C LYS A 195 4.84 0.26 -7.14
N GLY A 196 3.57 -0.11 -7.00
CA GLY A 196 2.60 -0.12 -8.09
C GLY A 196 2.35 1.28 -8.64
N ASN A 197 2.17 2.27 -7.77
CA ASN A 197 2.03 3.67 -8.15
C ASN A 197 3.26 4.20 -8.90
N GLN A 198 4.47 3.85 -8.46
CA GLN A 198 5.71 4.19 -9.19
C GLN A 198 5.70 3.60 -10.62
N PHE A 199 5.30 2.33 -10.77
CA PHE A 199 5.19 1.72 -12.09
C PHE A 199 4.08 2.34 -12.93
N VAL A 200 2.92 2.68 -12.34
CA VAL A 200 1.82 3.37 -13.06
C VAL A 200 2.25 4.74 -13.58
N ASP A 201 2.97 5.52 -12.76
CA ASP A 201 3.47 6.84 -13.14
C ASP A 201 4.48 6.71 -14.29
N MET A 202 5.43 5.79 -14.16
CA MET A 202 6.42 5.48 -15.19
C MET A 202 5.78 5.05 -16.52
N LEU A 203 4.83 4.12 -16.48
CA LEU A 203 4.16 3.58 -17.66
C LEU A 203 3.21 4.59 -18.34
N SER A 204 2.75 5.61 -17.60
CA SER A 204 1.86 6.64 -18.14
C SER A 204 2.56 7.59 -19.12
N ASN A 205 3.89 7.59 -19.15
CA ASN A 205 4.69 8.37 -20.09
C ASN A 205 4.81 7.70 -21.48
N SER A 206 4.31 6.47 -21.64
CA SER A 206 4.34 5.74 -22.93
C SER A 206 3.01 5.81 -23.69
N THR A 207 3.10 5.78 -25.01
CA THR A 207 1.96 5.53 -25.91
C THR A 207 1.93 4.11 -26.47
N GLU A 208 2.89 3.24 -26.13
CA GLU A 208 2.90 1.87 -26.66
C GLU A 208 1.85 0.99 -25.98
N GLU A 209 1.23 0.13 -26.78
CA GLU A 209 0.13 -0.75 -26.36
C GLU A 209 0.54 -1.69 -25.20
N GLN A 210 1.74 -2.27 -25.26
CA GLN A 210 2.24 -3.17 -24.22
C GLN A 210 2.36 -2.51 -22.84
N TYR A 211 2.78 -1.24 -22.79
CA TYR A 211 2.90 -0.49 -21.54
C TYR A 211 1.53 -0.02 -21.04
N PHE A 212 0.62 0.31 -21.97
CA PHE A 212 -0.78 0.58 -21.63
C PHE A 212 -1.43 -0.64 -20.97
N GLU A 213 -1.32 -1.82 -21.58
CA GLU A 213 -1.87 -3.06 -21.02
C GLU A 213 -1.25 -3.41 -19.67
N LEU A 214 0.07 -3.28 -19.54
CA LEU A 214 0.76 -3.51 -18.27
C LEU A 214 0.27 -2.58 -17.17
N LYS A 215 0.08 -1.29 -17.48
CA LYS A 215 -0.49 -0.31 -16.54
C LYS A 215 -1.89 -0.72 -16.08
N GLN A 216 -2.77 -1.13 -16.99
CA GLN A 216 -4.12 -1.56 -16.62
C GLN A 216 -4.09 -2.80 -15.72
N ASN A 217 -3.15 -3.71 -15.95
CA ASN A 217 -2.98 -4.89 -15.10
C ASN A 217 -2.52 -4.50 -13.69
N ILE A 218 -1.52 -3.63 -13.58
CA ILE A 218 -1.06 -3.11 -12.27
C ILE A 218 -2.21 -2.41 -11.54
N LEU A 219 -3.01 -1.59 -12.24
CA LEU A 219 -4.16 -0.91 -11.64
C LEU A 219 -5.25 -1.89 -11.17
N MET A 220 -5.49 -2.99 -11.90
CA MET A 220 -6.41 -4.04 -11.47
C MET A 220 -5.90 -4.76 -10.22
N ASP A 221 -4.61 -5.05 -10.18
CA ASP A 221 -3.96 -5.70 -9.03
C ASP A 221 -3.98 -4.77 -7.80
N LEU A 222 -3.72 -3.48 -7.98
CA LEU A 222 -3.87 -2.45 -6.93
C LEU A 222 -5.33 -2.34 -6.45
N SER A 223 -6.31 -2.46 -7.34
CA SER A 223 -7.74 -2.45 -6.97
C SER A 223 -8.09 -3.62 -6.03
N LEU A 224 -7.49 -4.79 -6.24
CA LEU A 224 -7.62 -5.93 -5.32
C LEU A 224 -7.04 -5.61 -3.94
N VAL A 225 -5.83 -5.04 -3.90
CA VAL A 225 -5.16 -4.70 -2.64
C VAL A 225 -5.94 -3.62 -1.88
N TYR A 226 -6.46 -2.61 -2.58
CA TYR A 226 -7.34 -1.61 -1.96
C TYR A 226 -8.63 -2.22 -1.43
N THR A 227 -9.24 -3.15 -2.17
CA THR A 227 -10.43 -3.89 -1.70
C THR A 227 -10.12 -4.69 -0.42
N GLN A 228 -8.94 -5.32 -0.34
CA GLN A 228 -8.49 -6.03 0.86
C GLN A 228 -8.22 -5.06 2.02
N LEU A 229 -7.53 -3.95 1.78
CA LEU A 229 -7.28 -2.89 2.77
C LEU A 229 -8.59 -2.35 3.35
N TYR A 230 -9.57 -2.03 2.50
CA TYR A 230 -10.90 -1.64 2.95
C TYR A 230 -11.60 -2.76 3.74
N GLY A 231 -11.39 -4.01 3.32
CA GLY A 231 -11.83 -5.20 4.04
C GLY A 231 -11.25 -5.29 5.45
N TYR A 232 -9.97 -5.05 5.66
CA TYR A 232 -9.31 -5.18 6.97
C TYR A 232 -9.50 -3.95 7.86
N TYR A 233 -9.44 -2.76 7.28
CA TYR A 233 -9.31 -1.50 8.02
C TYR A 233 -10.51 -0.58 7.90
N GLY A 234 -11.42 -0.82 6.96
CA GLY A 234 -12.55 0.08 6.67
C GLY A 234 -12.14 1.43 6.06
N GLN A 235 -10.84 1.66 5.87
CA GLN A 235 -10.25 2.89 5.36
C GLN A 235 -9.06 2.54 4.47
N MET A 236 -8.76 3.41 3.51
CA MET A 236 -7.66 3.24 2.56
C MET A 236 -6.93 4.57 2.40
N VAL A 237 -5.64 4.49 2.10
CA VAL A 237 -4.78 5.64 1.84
C VAL A 237 -4.22 5.51 0.42
N ASP A 238 -4.14 6.60 -0.33
CA ASP A 238 -3.36 6.64 -1.55
C ASP A 238 -2.53 7.92 -1.55
N ARG A 239 -1.24 7.81 -1.88
CA ARG A 239 -0.29 8.93 -1.90
C ARG A 239 -0.38 9.85 -0.67
N GLY A 240 -0.45 9.24 0.51
CA GLY A 240 -0.47 9.95 1.81
C GLY A 240 -1.81 10.59 2.18
N SER A 241 -2.89 10.32 1.43
CA SER A 241 -4.22 10.85 1.72
C SER A 241 -5.25 9.72 1.84
N VAL A 242 -6.18 9.83 2.78
CA VAL A 242 -7.34 8.92 2.85
C VAL A 242 -8.16 9.05 1.58
N ILE A 243 -8.45 7.94 0.92
CA ILE A 243 -9.34 7.90 -0.26
C ILE A 243 -10.71 7.33 0.12
N PRO A 244 -11.81 7.93 -0.36
CA PRO A 244 -13.15 7.42 -0.13
C PRO A 244 -13.43 6.17 -1.00
N GLU A 245 -14.26 5.27 -0.49
CA GLU A 245 -14.73 4.09 -1.22
C GLU A 245 -15.39 4.42 -2.59
N ASP A 246 -16.09 5.55 -2.70
CA ASP A 246 -16.67 6.01 -3.97
C ASP A 246 -15.60 6.32 -5.03
N GLN A 247 -14.40 6.73 -4.61
CA GLN A 247 -13.29 6.93 -5.54
C GLN A 247 -12.76 5.60 -6.06
N LEU A 248 -12.59 4.60 -5.19
CA LEU A 248 -12.19 3.25 -5.59
C LEU A 248 -13.22 2.61 -6.54
N ILE A 249 -14.51 2.76 -6.26
CA ILE A 249 -15.60 2.29 -7.13
C ILE A 249 -15.48 2.91 -8.52
N LYS A 250 -15.39 4.24 -8.61
CA LYS A 250 -15.25 4.94 -9.90
C LYS A 250 -13.99 4.54 -10.67
N GLN A 251 -12.89 4.31 -9.95
CA GLN A 251 -11.65 3.84 -10.56
C GLN A 251 -11.82 2.44 -11.17
N MET A 252 -12.42 1.49 -10.44
CA MET A 252 -12.68 0.15 -10.95
C MET A 252 -13.68 0.14 -12.12
N GLU A 253 -14.75 0.92 -12.04
CA GLU A 253 -15.73 1.10 -13.13
C GLU A 253 -15.05 1.66 -14.39
N SER A 254 -14.22 2.69 -14.25
CA SER A 254 -13.47 3.27 -15.37
C SER A 254 -12.47 2.27 -15.95
N LEU A 255 -11.73 1.57 -15.09
CA LEU A 255 -10.75 0.55 -15.48
C LEU A 255 -11.41 -0.60 -16.26
N SER A 256 -12.64 -0.97 -15.92
CA SER A 256 -13.39 -2.03 -16.60
C SER A 256 -13.60 -1.77 -18.10
N MET A 257 -13.57 -0.50 -18.52
CA MET A 257 -13.69 -0.10 -19.92
C MET A 257 -12.42 -0.39 -20.74
N TYR A 258 -11.28 -0.54 -20.06
CA TYR A 258 -9.96 -0.71 -20.69
C TYR A 258 -9.39 -2.12 -20.53
N VAL A 259 -9.93 -2.89 -19.59
CA VAL A 259 -9.47 -4.25 -19.33
C VAL A 259 -10.18 -5.24 -20.26
N ASN A 260 -9.40 -5.91 -21.11
CA ASN A 260 -9.91 -6.83 -22.11
C ASN A 260 -10.36 -8.19 -21.53
N GLY A 261 -11.35 -8.79 -22.19
CA GLY A 261 -11.77 -10.18 -21.95
C GLY A 261 -12.38 -10.43 -20.56
N ASN A 262 -12.06 -11.59 -19.99
CA ASN A 262 -12.67 -12.05 -18.73
C ASN A 262 -12.14 -11.31 -17.49
N ARG A 263 -11.04 -10.55 -17.62
CA ARG A 263 -10.43 -9.81 -16.50
C ARG A 263 -11.35 -8.75 -15.90
N ARG A 264 -12.26 -8.17 -16.70
CA ARG A 264 -13.28 -7.24 -16.18
C ARG A 264 -14.16 -7.86 -15.08
N TYR A 265 -14.38 -9.17 -15.12
CA TYR A 265 -15.18 -9.84 -14.10
C TYR A 265 -14.48 -9.88 -12.74
N ALA A 266 -13.15 -9.86 -12.70
CA ALA A 266 -12.41 -9.69 -11.45
C ALA A 266 -12.74 -8.34 -10.79
N LEU A 267 -12.82 -7.26 -11.59
CA LEU A 267 -13.26 -5.95 -11.11
C LEU A 267 -14.72 -5.97 -10.63
N SER A 268 -15.62 -6.67 -11.34
CA SER A 268 -17.00 -6.87 -10.87
C SER A 268 -17.07 -7.58 -9.51
N VAL A 269 -16.21 -8.58 -9.25
CA VAL A 269 -16.14 -9.22 -7.93
C VAL A 269 -15.62 -8.26 -6.86
N MET A 270 -14.56 -7.49 -7.15
CA MET A 270 -14.02 -6.48 -6.23
C MET A 270 -15.07 -5.41 -5.89
N LEU A 271 -15.78 -4.90 -6.92
CA LEU A 271 -16.91 -3.98 -6.76
C LEU A 271 -18.01 -4.59 -5.90
N ALA A 272 -18.42 -5.83 -6.18
CA ALA A 272 -19.45 -6.51 -5.40
C ALA A 272 -19.08 -6.53 -3.92
N LYS A 273 -17.80 -6.80 -3.62
CA LYS A 273 -17.29 -6.82 -2.24
C LYS A 273 -17.30 -5.45 -1.58
N VAL A 274 -16.85 -4.40 -2.26
CA VAL A 274 -16.92 -3.02 -1.73
C VAL A 274 -18.37 -2.62 -1.45
N HIS A 275 -19.29 -2.88 -2.39
CA HIS A 275 -20.72 -2.64 -2.20
C HIS A 275 -21.30 -3.43 -1.03
N LEU A 276 -20.92 -4.71 -0.88
CA LEU A 276 -21.38 -5.54 0.23
C LEU A 276 -20.91 -4.99 1.59
N LEU A 277 -19.65 -4.59 1.68
CA LEU A 277 -19.04 -4.09 2.91
C LEU A 277 -19.61 -2.73 3.34
N ARG A 278 -20.08 -1.90 2.39
CA ARG A 278 -20.83 -0.66 2.67
C ARG A 278 -22.35 -0.86 2.78
N GLN A 279 -22.83 -2.10 2.75
CA GLN A 279 -24.25 -2.47 2.84
C GLN A 279 -25.11 -1.99 1.65
N ASP A 280 -24.49 -1.73 0.51
CA ASP A 280 -25.17 -1.49 -0.76
C ASP A 280 -25.50 -2.85 -1.42
N TRP A 281 -26.61 -3.45 -0.97
CA TRP A 281 -27.03 -4.77 -1.42
C TRP A 281 -27.37 -4.80 -2.92
N GLN A 282 -27.90 -3.70 -3.45
CA GLN A 282 -28.29 -3.63 -4.85
C GLN A 282 -27.06 -3.56 -5.76
N GLY A 283 -26.07 -2.74 -5.41
CA GLY A 283 -24.79 -2.69 -6.12
C GLY A 283 -24.04 -4.02 -6.04
N ALA A 284 -24.02 -4.66 -4.86
CA ALA A 284 -23.38 -5.96 -4.68
C ALA A 284 -24.02 -7.05 -5.55
N ALA A 285 -25.35 -7.14 -5.55
CA ALA A 285 -26.08 -8.11 -6.38
C ALA A 285 -25.87 -7.84 -7.87
N TYR A 286 -25.91 -6.58 -8.31
CA TYR A 286 -25.67 -6.20 -9.70
C TYR A 286 -24.30 -6.70 -10.18
N SER A 287 -23.24 -6.38 -9.46
CA SER A 287 -21.87 -6.74 -9.86
C SER A 287 -21.64 -8.26 -9.81
N CYS A 288 -22.24 -8.98 -8.85
CA CYS A 288 -22.21 -10.45 -8.86
C CYS A 288 -22.95 -11.04 -10.07
N GLU A 289 -24.11 -10.49 -10.42
CA GLU A 289 -24.93 -11.00 -11.52
C GLU A 289 -24.29 -10.80 -12.89
N GLU A 290 -23.50 -9.74 -13.08
CA GLU A 290 -22.67 -9.58 -14.29
C GLU A 290 -21.70 -10.76 -14.48
N VAL A 291 -21.10 -11.24 -13.38
CA VAL A 291 -20.18 -12.38 -13.42
C VAL A 291 -20.94 -13.69 -13.67
N ILE A 292 -22.07 -13.91 -12.98
CA ILE A 292 -22.90 -15.11 -13.14
C ILE A 292 -23.45 -15.20 -14.57
N ALA A 293 -23.98 -14.11 -15.11
CA ALA A 293 -24.57 -14.05 -16.45
C ALA A 293 -23.54 -14.24 -17.57
N SER A 294 -22.24 -14.05 -17.29
CA SER A 294 -21.18 -14.26 -18.27
C SER A 294 -21.08 -15.72 -18.76
N GLY A 295 -21.46 -16.69 -17.92
CA GLY A 295 -21.28 -18.12 -18.19
C GLY A 295 -19.82 -18.58 -18.31
N VAL A 296 -18.84 -17.70 -18.05
CA VAL A 296 -17.41 -18.00 -18.15
C VAL A 296 -16.93 -18.87 -17.00
N TYR A 297 -17.48 -18.61 -15.81
CA TYR A 297 -17.10 -19.24 -14.55
C TYR A 297 -18.21 -20.17 -14.06
N ARG A 298 -17.82 -21.20 -13.30
CA ARG A 298 -18.76 -22.15 -12.70
C ARG A 298 -18.12 -22.80 -11.48
N LEU A 299 -18.97 -23.29 -10.59
CA LEU A 299 -18.52 -24.16 -9.50
C LEU A 299 -17.94 -25.46 -10.07
N GLU A 300 -16.85 -25.93 -9.50
CA GLU A 300 -16.33 -27.26 -9.79
C GLU A 300 -16.61 -28.19 -8.61
N PRO A 301 -17.03 -29.44 -8.85
CA PRO A 301 -17.10 -30.42 -7.78
C PRO A 301 -15.68 -30.67 -7.25
N GLN A 302 -15.40 -30.30 -6.00
CA GLN A 302 -14.08 -30.51 -5.38
C GLN A 302 -14.22 -31.35 -4.10
N LEU A 303 -13.20 -32.18 -3.83
CA LEU A 303 -13.14 -33.04 -2.64
C LEU A 303 -12.53 -32.32 -1.42
N ASP A 304 -11.72 -31.28 -1.64
CA ASP A 304 -11.14 -30.41 -0.61
C ASP A 304 -11.17 -28.97 -1.13
N HIS A 305 -12.11 -28.17 -0.60
CA HIS A 305 -12.35 -26.81 -1.08
C HIS A 305 -11.44 -25.76 -0.45
N THR A 306 -10.47 -26.18 0.38
CA THR A 306 -9.45 -25.28 0.94
C THR A 306 -8.36 -24.90 -0.07
N MET A 307 -8.26 -25.63 -1.19
CA MET A 307 -7.21 -25.43 -2.21
C MET A 307 -7.74 -25.79 -3.61
N VAL A 308 -8.03 -24.79 -4.45
CA VAL A 308 -8.38 -25.03 -5.87
C VAL A 308 -7.10 -25.35 -6.64
N PRO A 309 -6.92 -26.57 -7.19
CA PRO A 309 -5.68 -26.95 -7.86
C PRO A 309 -5.66 -26.37 -9.28
N SER A 310 -4.74 -25.42 -9.52
CA SER A 310 -4.38 -24.82 -10.81
C SER A 310 -5.28 -23.74 -11.41
N SER A 311 -4.67 -22.97 -12.32
CA SER A 311 -5.19 -21.87 -13.14
C SER A 311 -6.25 -22.26 -14.17
N GLU A 312 -6.41 -23.55 -14.44
CA GLU A 312 -7.36 -24.03 -15.46
C GLU A 312 -8.78 -24.20 -14.90
N SER A 313 -8.93 -24.14 -13.57
CA SER A 313 -10.21 -24.24 -12.90
C SER A 313 -11.15 -23.12 -13.34
N LYS A 314 -12.39 -23.49 -13.69
CA LYS A 314 -13.45 -22.51 -14.00
C LYS A 314 -14.01 -21.81 -12.77
N GLU A 315 -13.53 -22.17 -11.59
CA GLU A 315 -13.86 -21.46 -10.35
C GLU A 315 -12.92 -20.28 -10.10
N VAL A 316 -11.73 -20.25 -10.71
CA VAL A 316 -10.74 -19.18 -10.54
C VAL A 316 -11.08 -17.98 -11.41
N ILE A 317 -11.43 -16.85 -10.78
CA ILE A 317 -11.70 -15.59 -11.48
C ILE A 317 -10.42 -14.78 -11.59
N TYR A 318 -9.66 -14.74 -10.49
CA TYR A 318 -8.38 -14.06 -10.39
C TYR A 318 -7.50 -14.76 -9.34
N GLY A 319 -6.28 -15.12 -9.70
CA GLY A 319 -5.44 -15.99 -8.88
C GLY A 319 -4.13 -16.40 -9.54
N ASP A 320 -3.70 -17.63 -9.24
CA ASP A 320 -2.45 -18.25 -9.70
C ASP A 320 -1.16 -17.72 -9.09
N PHE A 321 -1.26 -17.13 -7.90
CA PHE A 321 -0.07 -16.80 -7.12
C PHE A 321 0.44 -18.08 -6.46
N TYR A 322 1.60 -18.57 -6.90
CA TYR A 322 2.19 -19.79 -6.35
C TYR A 322 3.19 -19.43 -5.25
N ALA A 323 2.90 -19.88 -4.03
CA ALA A 323 3.76 -19.68 -2.87
C ALA A 323 3.68 -20.90 -1.94
N ASP A 324 4.80 -21.27 -1.34
CA ASP A 324 4.90 -22.35 -0.33
C ASP A 324 4.25 -23.68 -0.77
N GLY A 325 4.39 -24.02 -2.05
CA GLY A 325 3.87 -25.26 -2.63
C GLY A 325 2.38 -25.24 -2.99
N LYS A 326 1.72 -24.08 -2.91
CA LYS A 326 0.26 -23.94 -3.07
C LYS A 326 -0.10 -22.76 -3.96
N TYR A 327 -1.23 -22.87 -4.66
CA TYR A 327 -1.82 -21.76 -5.39
C TYR A 327 -2.73 -20.94 -4.47
N ILE A 328 -2.63 -19.62 -4.59
CA ILE A 328 -3.47 -18.65 -3.92
C ILE A 328 -4.37 -18.02 -4.98
N HIS A 329 -5.68 -18.09 -4.74
CA HIS A 329 -6.72 -17.56 -5.61
C HIS A 329 -7.58 -16.58 -4.85
N PRO A 330 -7.29 -15.27 -4.91
CA PRO A 330 -8.02 -14.28 -4.14
C PRO A 330 -9.48 -14.18 -4.56
N LEU A 331 -9.85 -14.39 -5.83
CA LEU A 331 -11.23 -14.25 -6.29
C LEU A 331 -11.72 -15.54 -6.92
N LEU A 332 -12.77 -16.12 -6.34
CA LEU A 332 -13.36 -17.39 -6.75
C LEU A 332 -14.85 -17.24 -7.03
N TYR A 333 -15.37 -18.06 -7.95
CA TYR A 333 -16.78 -18.05 -8.31
C TYR A 333 -17.71 -18.43 -7.14
N LYS A 334 -17.26 -19.27 -6.21
CA LYS A 334 -18.01 -19.52 -4.98
C LYS A 334 -18.20 -18.26 -4.12
N GLU A 335 -17.23 -17.35 -4.08
CA GLU A 335 -17.38 -16.07 -3.37
C GLU A 335 -18.48 -15.22 -4.03
N VAL A 336 -18.53 -15.21 -5.36
CA VAL A 336 -19.59 -14.50 -6.12
C VAL A 336 -20.97 -15.01 -5.72
N LEU A 337 -21.17 -16.33 -5.66
CA LEU A 337 -22.46 -16.90 -5.27
C LEU A 337 -22.79 -16.63 -3.80
N ILE A 338 -21.81 -16.64 -2.90
CA ILE A 338 -22.00 -16.28 -1.48
C ILE A 338 -22.43 -14.82 -1.35
N MET A 339 -21.75 -13.89 -2.03
CA MET A 339 -22.10 -12.47 -2.03
C MET A 339 -23.47 -12.22 -2.67
N ALA A 340 -23.77 -12.86 -3.81
CA ALA A 340 -25.05 -12.75 -4.49
C ALA A 340 -26.20 -13.29 -3.62
N ALA A 341 -26.00 -14.44 -2.97
CA ALA A 341 -26.95 -15.01 -2.04
C ALA A 341 -27.25 -14.06 -0.88
N TYR A 342 -26.20 -13.50 -0.26
CA TYR A 342 -26.35 -12.60 0.88
C TYR A 342 -27.03 -11.29 0.51
N ALA A 343 -26.60 -10.65 -0.58
CA ALA A 343 -27.22 -9.42 -1.07
C ALA A 343 -28.71 -9.62 -1.39
N ASN A 344 -29.06 -10.70 -2.10
CA ASN A 344 -30.46 -11.03 -2.40
C ASN A 344 -31.27 -11.36 -1.13
N PHE A 345 -30.67 -12.06 -0.17
CA PHE A 345 -31.30 -12.32 1.12
C PHE A 345 -31.64 -11.00 1.85
N LYS A 346 -30.69 -10.05 1.91
CA LYS A 346 -30.91 -8.75 2.56
C LYS A 346 -31.91 -7.85 1.81
N MET A 347 -32.04 -8.00 0.50
CA MET A 347 -33.08 -7.31 -0.29
C MET A 347 -34.47 -7.98 -0.21
N GLY A 348 -34.59 -9.15 0.42
CA GLY A 348 -35.85 -9.90 0.49
C GLY A 348 -36.19 -10.67 -0.79
N THR A 349 -35.28 -10.79 -1.75
CA THR A 349 -35.43 -11.63 -2.95
C THR A 349 -35.08 -13.09 -2.64
N ILE A 350 -35.80 -13.65 -1.66
CA ILE A 350 -35.49 -14.93 -0.99
C ILE A 350 -35.34 -16.11 -1.97
N ASN A 351 -36.17 -16.20 -3.00
CA ASN A 351 -36.08 -17.30 -3.97
C ASN A 351 -34.75 -17.30 -4.74
N LYS A 352 -34.23 -16.10 -5.04
CA LYS A 352 -32.95 -15.94 -5.75
C LYS A 352 -31.78 -16.25 -4.83
N ALA A 353 -31.84 -15.79 -3.58
CA ALA A 353 -30.87 -16.17 -2.54
C ALA A 353 -30.83 -17.69 -2.34
N LEU A 354 -32.00 -18.34 -2.24
CA LEU A 354 -32.13 -19.79 -2.09
C LEU A 354 -31.53 -20.54 -3.27
N GLN A 355 -31.73 -20.05 -4.50
CA GLN A 355 -31.14 -20.64 -5.70
C GLN A 355 -29.61 -20.68 -5.62
N PHE A 356 -28.97 -19.56 -5.28
CA PHE A 356 -27.51 -19.50 -5.18
C PHE A 356 -26.96 -20.36 -4.04
N VAL A 357 -27.63 -20.39 -2.89
CA VAL A 357 -27.23 -21.27 -1.77
C VAL A 357 -27.34 -22.74 -2.17
N ASN A 358 -28.42 -23.15 -2.84
CA ASN A 358 -28.60 -24.54 -3.25
C ASN A 358 -27.63 -24.94 -4.38
N GLU A 359 -27.25 -24.02 -5.25
CA GLU A 359 -26.19 -24.24 -6.24
C GLU A 359 -24.84 -24.53 -5.57
N LEU A 360 -24.48 -23.72 -4.56
CA LEU A 360 -23.31 -23.98 -3.73
C LEU A 360 -23.42 -25.35 -3.03
N LEU A 361 -24.50 -25.61 -2.29
CA LEU A 361 -24.68 -26.89 -1.57
C LEU A 361 -24.55 -28.09 -2.52
N ALA A 362 -25.13 -28.02 -3.71
CA ALA A 362 -25.03 -29.06 -4.71
C ALA A 362 -23.58 -29.30 -5.18
N SER A 363 -22.75 -28.25 -5.33
CA SER A 363 -21.34 -28.43 -5.69
C SER A 363 -20.53 -29.13 -4.60
N TYR A 364 -20.95 -29.01 -3.34
CA TYR A 364 -20.39 -29.75 -2.20
C TYR A 364 -21.01 -31.15 -2.01
N GLY A 365 -21.90 -31.59 -2.92
CA GLY A 365 -22.64 -32.86 -2.77
C GLY A 365 -23.61 -32.87 -1.57
N MET A 366 -23.97 -31.70 -1.06
CA MET A 366 -24.89 -31.54 0.07
C MET A 366 -26.34 -31.42 -0.41
N ALA A 367 -27.28 -31.84 0.44
CA ALA A 367 -28.69 -31.68 0.17
C ALA A 367 -29.09 -30.20 0.14
N HIS A 368 -30.08 -29.86 -0.68
CA HIS A 368 -30.66 -28.53 -0.71
C HIS A 368 -31.23 -28.14 0.65
N THR A 369 -31.21 -26.83 0.94
CA THR A 369 -31.80 -26.23 2.13
C THR A 369 -33.13 -25.55 1.79
N ASP A 370 -33.84 -25.09 2.81
CA ASP A 370 -35.08 -24.32 2.69
C ASP A 370 -34.87 -22.86 3.12
N VAL A 371 -35.90 -22.05 2.88
CA VAL A 371 -35.86 -20.59 3.09
C VAL A 371 -35.53 -20.17 4.53
N THR A 372 -35.82 -21.00 5.52
CA THR A 372 -35.62 -20.68 6.94
C THR A 372 -34.16 -20.77 7.38
N LEU A 373 -33.32 -21.44 6.59
CA LEU A 373 -31.92 -21.71 6.92
C LEU A 373 -30.93 -20.97 6.01
N ILE A 374 -31.40 -20.15 5.06
CA ILE A 374 -30.57 -19.48 4.06
C ILE A 374 -29.43 -18.70 4.71
N GLU A 375 -29.71 -17.83 5.69
CA GLU A 375 -28.68 -17.00 6.32
C GLU A 375 -27.61 -17.84 7.01
N ASN A 376 -28.03 -18.83 7.81
CA ASN A 376 -27.10 -19.77 8.46
C ASN A 376 -26.23 -20.51 7.42
N LYS A 377 -26.82 -20.93 6.29
CA LYS A 377 -26.07 -21.62 5.22
C LYS A 377 -25.11 -20.72 4.49
N ILE A 378 -25.44 -19.45 4.26
CA ILE A 378 -24.50 -18.48 3.69
C ILE A 378 -23.27 -18.34 4.61
N ILE A 379 -23.49 -18.23 5.93
CA ILE A 379 -22.42 -18.11 6.92
C ILE A 379 -21.56 -19.38 7.00
N ASP A 380 -22.19 -20.56 7.00
CA ASP A 380 -21.47 -21.84 6.98
C ASP A 380 -20.58 -21.93 5.71
N LEU A 381 -21.16 -21.60 4.55
CA LEU A 381 -20.51 -21.69 3.25
C LEU A 381 -19.37 -20.68 3.10
N SER A 382 -19.43 -19.51 3.74
CA SER A 382 -18.35 -18.52 3.68
C SER A 382 -17.04 -19.01 4.30
N SER A 383 -17.10 -19.98 5.21
CA SER A 383 -15.90 -20.62 5.76
C SER A 383 -15.03 -21.31 4.68
N ASN A 384 -15.62 -21.64 3.52
CA ASN A 384 -14.90 -22.19 2.37
C ASN A 384 -14.07 -21.15 1.59
N LEU A 385 -14.07 -19.89 2.03
CA LEU A 385 -13.17 -18.84 1.54
C LEU A 385 -11.83 -18.84 2.30
N TYR A 386 -11.70 -19.64 3.36
CA TYR A 386 -10.42 -19.77 4.07
C TYR A 386 -9.29 -20.20 3.12
N GLY A 387 -8.15 -19.51 3.18
CA GLY A 387 -7.00 -19.74 2.32
C GLY A 387 -6.96 -18.84 1.08
N THR A 388 -8.00 -18.03 0.85
CA THR A 388 -8.02 -17.03 -0.24
C THR A 388 -7.48 -15.67 0.19
N GLY A 389 -7.34 -15.42 1.49
CA GLY A 389 -6.98 -14.11 2.04
C GLY A 389 -8.13 -13.10 1.99
N GLN A 390 -9.38 -13.57 1.99
CA GLN A 390 -10.60 -12.79 1.76
C GLN A 390 -11.72 -12.99 2.78
N LEU A 391 -11.62 -13.98 3.68
CA LEU A 391 -12.66 -14.37 4.62
C LEU A 391 -12.81 -13.38 5.78
N TYR A 392 -11.71 -12.80 6.26
CA TYR A 392 -11.74 -11.96 7.47
C TYR A 392 -12.79 -10.82 7.43
N PRO A 393 -12.93 -10.04 6.34
CA PRO A 393 -13.96 -9.00 6.23
C PRO A 393 -15.41 -9.50 6.38
N TYR A 394 -15.69 -10.78 6.15
CA TYR A 394 -17.04 -11.33 6.31
C TYR A 394 -17.44 -11.46 7.78
N ALA A 395 -16.50 -11.43 8.73
CA ALA A 395 -16.84 -11.47 10.15
C ALA A 395 -17.75 -10.31 10.56
N ARG A 396 -17.57 -9.11 10.00
CA ARG A 396 -18.45 -7.97 10.29
C ARG A 396 -19.81 -8.07 9.59
N LEU A 397 -19.86 -8.69 8.41
CA LEU A 397 -21.11 -8.87 7.67
C LEU A 397 -22.01 -9.90 8.34
N PHE A 398 -21.42 -10.97 8.85
CA PHE A 398 -22.11 -12.14 9.38
C PHE A 398 -22.08 -12.25 10.91
N SER A 399 -21.48 -11.26 11.59
CA SER A 399 -21.22 -11.31 13.04
C SER A 399 -20.50 -12.61 13.46
N MET A 400 -19.56 -13.08 12.64
CA MET A 400 -18.83 -14.31 12.93
C MET A 400 -17.84 -14.10 14.07
N LYS A 401 -17.68 -15.16 14.87
CA LYS A 401 -16.55 -15.32 15.77
C LYS A 401 -15.56 -16.28 15.13
N PHE A 402 -14.31 -15.85 15.00
CA PHE A 402 -13.23 -16.72 14.54
C PHE A 402 -12.67 -17.59 15.68
N ARG A 403 -11.94 -18.65 15.31
CA ARG A 403 -11.41 -19.63 16.27
C ARG A 403 -10.21 -19.13 17.06
N ALA A 404 -9.49 -18.16 16.52
CA ALA A 404 -8.34 -17.54 17.17
C ALA A 404 -8.70 -16.97 18.56
N ASP A 405 -7.82 -17.21 19.52
CA ASP A 405 -8.00 -16.78 20.91
C ASP A 405 -7.94 -15.24 21.03
N GLY A 406 -8.70 -14.70 21.98
CA GLY A 406 -8.78 -13.26 22.24
C GLY A 406 -9.64 -12.45 21.26
N PHE A 407 -10.32 -13.08 20.29
CA PHE A 407 -11.21 -12.34 19.38
C PHE A 407 -12.44 -11.75 20.10
N GLU A 408 -12.53 -10.42 20.09
CA GLU A 408 -13.58 -9.61 20.69
C GLU A 408 -14.42 -8.91 19.61
N THR A 409 -15.74 -9.07 19.70
CA THR A 409 -16.69 -8.35 18.84
C THR A 409 -17.31 -7.17 19.59
N PRO A 410 -17.48 -5.99 18.98
CA PRO A 410 -17.18 -5.65 17.58
C PRO A 410 -15.75 -5.15 17.33
N LYS A 411 -14.90 -5.04 18.36
CA LYS A 411 -13.55 -4.46 18.27
C LYS A 411 -12.70 -5.04 17.12
N ASN A 412 -12.63 -6.36 17.03
CA ASN A 412 -11.80 -7.07 16.05
C ASN A 412 -12.52 -7.34 14.72
N TRP A 413 -13.60 -6.63 14.41
CA TRP A 413 -14.15 -6.60 13.05
C TRP A 413 -13.31 -5.78 12.08
N PHE A 414 -12.50 -4.88 12.62
CA PHE A 414 -11.44 -4.19 11.91
C PHE A 414 -10.11 -4.40 12.64
N LEU A 415 -9.03 -4.38 11.86
CA LEU A 415 -7.68 -4.34 12.41
C LEU A 415 -7.36 -2.93 12.92
N PRO A 416 -6.52 -2.79 13.97
CA PRO A 416 -6.03 -1.48 14.39
C PRO A 416 -5.23 -0.84 13.26
N VAL A 417 -5.45 0.43 12.99
CA VAL A 417 -4.59 1.20 12.08
C VAL A 417 -3.23 1.42 12.77
N PRO A 418 -2.09 1.17 12.10
CA PRO A 418 -0.77 1.41 12.68
C PRO A 418 -0.57 2.85 13.13
N GLU A 419 0.10 3.05 14.28
CA GLU A 419 0.34 4.38 14.84
C GLU A 419 1.15 5.27 13.87
N SER A 420 2.16 4.71 13.20
CA SER A 420 2.96 5.41 12.19
C SER A 420 2.11 5.92 11.01
N ALA A 421 1.07 5.18 10.63
CA ALA A 421 0.15 5.59 9.57
C ALA A 421 -0.76 6.75 10.02
N LEU A 422 -1.24 6.71 11.26
CA LEU A 422 -2.05 7.79 11.86
C LEU A 422 -1.25 9.10 11.97
N LEU A 423 0.03 9.01 12.30
CA LEU A 423 0.93 10.17 12.39
C LEU A 423 1.26 10.78 11.02
N SER A 424 1.33 9.95 9.97
CA SER A 424 1.77 10.37 8.63
C SER A 424 0.62 10.75 7.68
N CYS A 425 -0.61 10.31 7.95
CA CYS A 425 -1.77 10.57 7.09
C CYS A 425 -2.83 11.42 7.82
N PRO A 426 -2.84 12.75 7.61
CA PRO A 426 -3.88 13.62 8.14
C PRO A 426 -5.25 13.13 7.66
N ASN A 427 -6.19 12.94 8.59
CA ASN A 427 -7.55 12.40 8.40
C ASN A 427 -7.72 10.89 8.47
N LEU A 428 -6.64 10.10 8.57
CA LEU A 428 -6.78 8.68 8.90
C LEU A 428 -7.17 8.53 10.36
N GLN A 429 -8.17 7.69 10.65
CA GLN A 429 -8.70 7.51 12.00
C GLN A 429 -8.41 6.11 12.53
N GLN A 430 -8.19 5.99 13.84
CA GLN A 430 -8.13 4.70 14.49
C GLN A 430 -9.52 4.02 14.45
N ASN A 431 -9.52 2.69 14.30
CA ASN A 431 -10.73 1.89 14.32
C ASN A 431 -11.31 1.74 15.74
N PRO A 432 -12.64 1.61 15.90
CA PRO A 432 -13.26 1.55 17.22
C PRO A 432 -12.70 0.45 18.13
N GLY A 433 -12.31 0.83 19.35
CA GLY A 433 -11.84 -0.09 20.39
C GLY A 433 -10.32 -0.26 20.48
N TYR A 434 -9.55 0.48 19.69
CA TYR A 434 -8.08 0.52 19.74
C TYR A 434 -7.54 1.88 20.15
#